data_AF-A0A845R3I9-F1
#
_entry.id   AF-A0A845R3I9-F1
#
_cell.length_a   1.000
_cell.length_b   1.000
_cell.length_c   1.000
_cell.angle_alpha   90.00
_cell.angle_beta   90.00
_cell.angle_gamma   90.00
#
_symmetry.space_group_name_H-M   'P 1'
#
loop_
_entity.id
_entity.type
_entity.pdbx_description
1 polymer ?
#
loop_
_entity_poly.entity_id
_entity_poly.type
_entity_poly.pdbx_seq_one_letter_code
_entity_poly.pdbx_strand_id
1 'polypeptide(L)'
;MQFANSCLAELKPGNIVRVRRILYWHYGIFCGENKIVHLTSYPNHIWQTGAEVKMTSIYEFLKSSNKIEVFCYSDTKSYRIVKNAYERLGERKYSIFKYNCRHFVLSCAE
;
A
#
# COMPACT_ATOMS: atom_id res chain seq x y z
N MET A 1 9.00 1.34 -12.57
CA MET A 1 9.13 0.70 -11.23
C MET A 1 9.48 -0.78 -11.46
N GLN A 2 10.60 -1.24 -10.92
CA GLN A 2 11.03 -2.64 -10.98
C GLN A 2 10.97 -3.22 -9.57
N PHE A 3 10.03 -4.13 -9.33
CA PHE A 3 9.85 -4.75 -8.01
C PHE A 3 10.77 -5.95 -7.85
N ALA A 4 11.29 -6.14 -6.64
CA ALA A 4 12.08 -7.31 -6.25
C ALA A 4 11.39 -8.06 -5.10
N ASN A 5 11.56 -9.39 -5.02
CA ASN A 5 11.16 -10.13 -3.83
C ASN A 5 12.03 -9.69 -2.63
N SER A 6 11.43 -9.57 -1.45
CA SER A 6 12.16 -9.15 -0.25
C SER A 6 11.50 -9.75 1.01
N CYS A 7 12.28 -9.88 2.08
CA CYS A 7 11.76 -10.28 3.38
C CYS A 7 11.24 -9.07 4.16
N LEU A 8 10.28 -9.28 5.06
CA LEU A 8 9.73 -8.19 5.91
C LEU A 8 10.81 -7.44 6.70
N ALA A 9 11.88 -8.12 7.10
CA ALA A 9 13.00 -7.55 7.85
C ALA A 9 13.79 -6.49 7.06
N GLU A 10 13.68 -6.46 5.73
CA GLU A 10 14.43 -5.55 4.86
C GLU A 10 13.64 -4.28 4.49
N LEU A 11 12.36 -4.22 4.88
CA LEU A 11 11.49 -3.10 4.54
C LEU A 11 11.94 -1.81 5.23
N LYS A 12 12.06 -0.75 4.44
CA LYS A 12 12.36 0.61 4.91
C LYS A 12 11.15 1.52 4.71
N PRO A 13 10.91 2.48 5.63
CA PRO A 13 9.87 3.49 5.42
C PRO A 13 9.98 4.14 4.04
N GLY A 14 8.85 4.31 3.36
CA GLY A 14 8.78 4.87 2.01
C GLY A 14 8.91 3.83 0.89
N ASN A 15 9.18 2.56 1.22
CA ASN A 15 9.09 1.47 0.25
C ASN A 15 7.64 1.31 -0.24
N ILE A 16 7.46 1.27 -1.56
CA ILE A 16 6.23 0.82 -2.17
C ILE A 16 6.27 -0.69 -2.20
N VAL A 17 5.23 -1.34 -1.68
CA VAL A 17 5.14 -2.79 -1.65
C VAL A 17 3.91 -3.27 -2.42
N ARG A 18 3.99 -4.47 -2.96
CA ARG A 18 2.84 -5.15 -3.54
C ARG A 18 2.79 -6.62 -3.15
N VAL A 19 1.58 -7.13 -3.05
CA VAL A 19 1.29 -8.54 -2.71
C VAL A 19 0.29 -9.11 -3.70
N ARG A 20 0.45 -10.39 -4.05
CA ARG A 20 -0.45 -11.05 -4.98
C ARG A 20 -1.76 -11.39 -4.27
N ARG A 21 -2.87 -10.88 -4.80
CA ARG A 21 -4.22 -11.42 -4.56
C ARG A 21 -4.58 -12.35 -5.71
N ILE A 22 -5.62 -13.17 -5.51
CA ILE A 22 -6.08 -14.16 -6.50
C ILE A 22 -6.15 -13.54 -7.92
N LEU A 23 -6.78 -12.37 -8.04
CA LEU A 23 -7.03 -11.73 -9.35
C LEU A 23 -6.23 -10.45 -9.62
N TYR A 24 -5.55 -9.88 -8.63
CA TYR A 24 -4.84 -8.60 -8.80
C TYR A 24 -3.61 -8.45 -7.90
N TRP A 25 -2.88 -7.35 -8.09
CA TRP A 25 -1.79 -6.92 -7.20
C TRP A 25 -2.31 -5.82 -6.30
N HIS A 26 -2.15 -5.99 -4.99
CA HIS A 26 -2.55 -5.00 -4.01
C HIS A 26 -1.32 -4.21 -3.55
N TYR A 27 -1.40 -2.89 -3.61
CA TYR A 27 -0.27 -1.99 -3.35
C TYR A 27 -0.43 -1.25 -2.02
N GLY A 28 0.69 -0.97 -1.36
CA GLY A 28 0.76 -0.16 -0.15
C GLY A 28 2.11 0.52 0.02
N ILE A 29 2.20 1.43 0.98
CA ILE A 29 3.42 2.14 1.37
C ILE A 29 3.78 1.71 2.78
N PHE A 30 4.97 1.11 2.95
CA PHE A 30 5.47 0.79 4.27
C PHE A 30 5.91 2.06 4.99
N CYS A 31 5.43 2.29 6.20
CA CYS A 31 5.65 3.51 6.97
C CYS A 31 6.54 3.28 8.21
N GLY A 32 7.18 2.12 8.32
CA GLY A 32 7.97 1.73 9.50
C GLY A 32 7.13 1.05 10.58
N GLU A 33 7.79 0.39 11.55
CA GLU A 33 7.16 -0.17 12.75
C GLU A 33 5.90 -1.03 12.49
N ASN A 34 5.98 -1.93 11.51
CA ASN A 34 4.86 -2.77 11.07
C ASN A 34 3.65 -2.01 10.49
N LYS A 35 3.76 -0.71 10.21
CA LYS A 35 2.66 0.10 9.65
C LYS A 35 2.73 0.14 8.13
N ILE A 36 1.58 -0.01 7.50
CA ILE A 36 1.40 0.15 6.06
C ILE A 36 0.17 0.98 5.77
N VAL A 37 0.33 1.97 4.89
CA VAL A 37 -0.79 2.77 4.38
C VAL A 37 -1.17 2.28 3.00
N HIS A 38 -2.45 2.00 2.79
CA HIS A 38 -2.95 1.50 1.53
C HIS A 38 -4.42 1.88 1.30
N LEU A 39 -4.80 1.99 0.03
CA LEU A 39 -6.19 2.16 -0.36
C LEU A 39 -6.88 0.78 -0.40
N THR A 40 -7.90 0.56 0.43
CA THR A 40 -8.59 -0.73 0.58
C THR A 40 -10.10 -0.59 0.68
N SER A 41 -10.84 -1.65 0.37
CA SER A 41 -12.30 -1.69 0.53
C SER A 41 -12.71 -1.52 1.99
N TYR A 42 -13.84 -0.86 2.22
CA TYR A 42 -14.45 -0.79 3.54
C TYR A 42 -15.06 -2.16 3.90
N PRO A 43 -14.79 -2.73 5.10
CA PRO A 43 -15.51 -3.90 5.56
C PRO A 43 -16.99 -3.53 5.77
N ASN A 44 -17.93 -4.36 5.28
CA ASN A 44 -19.39 -4.28 5.45
C ASN A 44 -20.25 -3.71 4.30
N HIS A 45 -19.72 -3.54 3.09
CA HIS A 45 -20.61 -3.35 1.93
C HIS A 45 -20.72 -4.66 1.12
N ILE A 46 -21.94 -5.21 1.08
CA ILE A 46 -22.37 -6.41 0.34
C ILE A 46 -21.97 -6.31 -1.15
N TRP A 47 -21.89 -5.08 -1.64
CA TRP A 47 -21.30 -4.68 -2.91
C TRP A 47 -20.01 -3.93 -2.56
N GLN A 48 -18.86 -4.20 -3.18
CA GLN A 48 -17.60 -3.50 -2.84
C GLN A 48 -17.60 -2.03 -3.32
N THR A 49 -18.55 -1.23 -2.81
CA THR A 49 -18.85 0.15 -3.20
C THR A 49 -18.13 1.10 -2.26
N GLY A 50 -16.82 1.22 -2.43
CA GLY A 50 -16.03 2.21 -1.71
C GLY A 50 -14.65 1.71 -1.32
N ALA A 51 -13.66 2.57 -1.54
CA ALA A 51 -12.29 2.39 -1.09
C ALA A 51 -11.92 3.53 -0.14
N GLU A 52 -11.13 3.22 0.88
CA GLU A 52 -10.62 4.16 1.87
C GLU A 52 -9.10 3.98 2.03
N VAL A 53 -8.37 5.08 2.17
CA VAL A 53 -6.95 5.03 2.53
C VAL A 53 -6.84 4.74 4.02
N LYS A 54 -6.35 3.56 4.37
CA LYS A 54 -6.21 3.10 5.75
C LYS A 54 -4.77 2.80 6.10
N MET A 55 -4.44 3.03 7.37
CA MET A 55 -3.25 2.47 8.00
C MET A 55 -3.63 1.16 8.67
N THR A 56 -2.88 0.11 8.38
CA THR A 56 -3.05 -1.22 8.98
C THR A 56 -1.69 -1.78 9.37
N SER A 57 -1.68 -2.97 9.97
CA SER A 57 -0.43 -3.71 10.14
C SER A 57 0.02 -4.34 8.82
N ILE A 58 1.33 -4.52 8.64
CA ILE A 58 1.89 -5.24 7.49
C ILE A 58 1.33 -6.68 7.41
N TYR A 59 1.02 -7.29 8.55
CA TYR A 59 0.42 -8.62 8.63
C TYR A 59 -1.03 -8.63 8.12
N GLU A 60 -1.83 -7.64 8.51
CA GLU A 60 -3.20 -7.47 7.98
C GLU A 60 -3.19 -7.22 6.47
N PHE A 61 -2.24 -6.41 5.99
CA PHE A 61 -2.03 -6.20 4.57
C PHE A 61 -1.60 -7.46 3.84
N LEU A 62 -0.74 -8.29 4.42
CA LEU A 62 -0.32 -9.55 3.80
C LEU A 62 -1.47 -10.57 3.75
N LYS A 63 -2.35 -10.58 4.76
CA LYS A 63 -3.33 -11.65 5.00
C LYS A 63 -2.60 -13.01 5.03
N SER A 64 -2.96 -13.92 4.13
CA SER A 64 -2.31 -15.22 3.98
C SER A 64 -1.13 -15.23 3.01
N SER A 65 -0.76 -14.08 2.41
CA SER A 65 0.38 -14.01 1.49
C SER A 65 1.70 -14.03 2.27
N ASN A 66 2.60 -14.93 1.88
CA ASN A 66 3.97 -14.97 2.38
C ASN A 66 4.99 -14.31 1.42
N LYS A 67 4.53 -13.81 0.27
CA LYS A 67 5.36 -13.13 -0.72
C LYS A 67 5.00 -11.65 -0.80
N ILE A 68 6.02 -10.81 -0.66
CA ILE A 68 5.95 -9.37 -0.84
C ILE A 68 7.00 -8.96 -1.86
N GLU A 69 6.62 -8.08 -2.77
CA GLU A 69 7.54 -7.48 -3.71
C GLU A 69 7.66 -5.98 -3.41
N VAL A 70 8.89 -5.47 -3.49
CA VAL A 70 9.25 -4.14 -2.99
C VAL A 70 9.85 -3.30 -4.11
N PHE A 71 9.46 -2.03 -4.15
CA PHE A 71 10.07 -0.99 -4.96
C PHE A 71 10.60 0.12 -4.04
N CYS A 72 11.91 0.34 -4.10
CA CYS A 72 12.61 1.30 -3.27
C CYS A 72 12.81 2.62 -4.03
N TYR A 73 12.63 3.74 -3.33
CA TYR A 73 13.06 5.06 -3.78
C TYR A 73 14.34 5.48 -3.02
N SER A 74 14.99 6.56 -3.47
CA SER A 74 16.08 7.18 -2.72
C SER A 74 15.59 7.67 -1.35
N ASP A 75 16.47 7.70 -0.35
CA ASP A 75 16.11 8.10 1.02
C ASP A 75 15.43 9.49 1.09
N THR A 76 15.88 10.43 0.26
CA THR A 76 15.28 11.77 0.12
C THR A 76 13.81 11.74 -0.31
N LYS A 77 13.41 10.77 -1.14
CA LYS A 77 12.03 10.58 -1.59
C LYS A 77 11.21 9.76 -0.60
N SER A 78 11.83 8.80 0.08
CA SER A 78 11.18 7.93 1.07
C SER A 78 10.44 8.72 2.15
N TYR A 79 11.05 9.78 2.70
CA TYR A 79 10.39 10.66 3.67
C TYR A 79 9.11 11.31 3.10
N ARG A 80 9.19 11.87 1.89
CA ARG A 80 8.04 12.51 1.22
C ARG A 80 6.91 11.52 0.95
N ILE A 81 7.26 10.30 0.52
CA ILE A 81 6.27 9.23 0.26
C ILE A 81 5.49 8.89 1.53
N VAL A 82 6.18 8.73 2.65
CA VAL A 82 5.55 8.44 3.95
C VAL A 82 4.67 9.59 4.39
N LYS A 83 5.18 10.83 4.33
CA LYS A 83 4.41 12.04 4.65
C LYS A 83 3.12 12.13 3.83
N ASN A 84 3.23 12.01 2.51
CA ASN A 84 2.09 12.05 1.58
C ASN A 84 1.09 10.93 1.85
N ALA A 85 1.54 9.73 2.24
CA ALA A 85 0.65 8.64 2.61
C ALA A 85 -0.17 8.97 3.87
N TYR A 86 0.47 9.55 4.90
CA TYR A 86 -0.20 9.94 6.13
C TYR A 86 -1.22 11.07 5.94
N GLU A 87 -0.90 12.09 5.13
CA GLU A 87 -1.80 13.21 4.85
C GLU A 87 -3.12 12.78 4.19
N ARG A 88 -3.15 11.58 3.61
CA ARG A 88 -4.27 11.06 2.83
C ARG A 88 -5.10 10.02 3.57
N LEU A 89 -4.78 9.72 4.83
CA LEU A 89 -5.56 8.79 5.65
C LEU A 89 -7.03 9.24 5.73
N GLY A 90 -7.93 8.29 5.52
CA GLY A 90 -9.38 8.53 5.51
C GLY A 90 -9.95 9.02 4.18
N GLU A 91 -9.12 9.31 3.15
CA GLU A 91 -9.61 9.61 1.81
C GLU A 91 -10.48 8.46 1.27
N ARG A 92 -11.67 8.79 0.75
CA ARG A 92 -12.61 7.82 0.18
C ARG A 92 -12.72 7.98 -1.33
N LYS A 93 -12.79 6.87 -2.06
CA LYS A 93 -13.00 6.82 -3.52
C LYS A 93 -14.06 5.80 -3.90
N TYR A 94 -14.84 6.11 -4.94
CA TYR A 94 -15.97 5.29 -5.38
C TYR A 94 -15.62 4.16 -6.38
N SER A 95 -14.36 3.99 -6.81
CA SER A 95 -14.00 3.11 -7.94
C SER A 95 -13.13 1.87 -7.59
N ILE A 96 -13.10 0.92 -8.52
CA ILE A 96 -12.72 -0.50 -8.36
C ILE A 96 -11.19 -0.70 -8.26
N PHE A 97 -10.73 -0.82 -7.01
CA PHE A 97 -9.50 -1.37 -6.42
C PHE A 97 -8.17 -1.53 -7.21
N LYS A 98 -8.14 -2.13 -8.41
CA LYS A 98 -6.87 -2.53 -9.06
C LYS A 98 -6.04 -1.33 -9.52
N TYR A 99 -6.67 -0.36 -10.18
CA TYR A 99 -5.98 0.84 -10.65
C TYR A 99 -5.83 1.87 -9.53
N ASN A 100 -6.77 1.91 -8.59
CA ASN A 100 -6.78 2.94 -7.56
C ASN A 100 -5.68 2.76 -6.52
N CYS A 101 -5.37 1.55 -6.05
CA CYS A 101 -4.29 1.35 -5.07
C CYS A 101 -2.91 1.59 -5.70
N ARG A 102 -2.70 1.19 -6.96
CA ARG A 102 -1.47 1.49 -7.69
C ARG A 102 -1.32 3.00 -7.95
N HIS A 103 -2.40 3.66 -8.35
CA HIS A 103 -2.39 5.10 -8.56
C HIS A 103 -2.16 5.85 -7.25
N PHE A 104 -2.74 5.39 -6.14
CA PHE A 104 -2.51 5.95 -4.82
C PHE A 104 -1.02 5.97 -4.48
N VAL A 105 -0.35 4.81 -4.51
CA VAL A 105 1.07 4.74 -4.13
C VAL A 105 1.97 5.55 -5.07
N LEU A 106 1.62 5.62 -6.36
CA LEU A 106 2.34 6.44 -7.34
C LEU A 106 2.18 7.93 -7.08
N SER A 107 0.96 8.40 -6.83
CA SER A 107 0.71 9.81 -6.51
C SER A 107 1.37 10.26 -5.21
N CYS A 108 1.59 9.35 -4.25
CA CYS A 108 2.38 9.68 -3.06
C CYS A 108 3.88 9.79 -3.36
N ALA A 109 4.36 9.21 -4.46
CA ALA A 109 5.77 9.17 -4.84
C ALA A 109 6.20 10.20 -5.89
N GLU A 110 5.26 11.04 -6.33
CA GLU A 110 5.49 12.26 -7.10
C GLU A 110 5.95 13.42 -6.18
#